data_AF-A0A961BXM0-F1
#
_entry.id   AF-A0A961BXM0-F1
#
_cell.length_a   1.000
_cell.length_b   1.000
_cell.length_c   1.000
_cell.angle_alpha   90.00
_cell.angle_beta   90.00
_cell.angle_gamma   90.00
#
_symmetry.space_group_name_H-M   'P 1'
#
loop_
_entity.id
_entity.type
_entity.pdbx_description
1 polymer ?
#
loop_
_entity_poly.entity_id
_entity_poly.type
_entity_poly.pdbx_seq_one_letter_code
_entity_poly.pdbx_strand_id
1 'polypeptide(L)'
;HSLPGAGRAGASRPAPQADPPLSAAVHRLRDGEERLRSAEVHRADLARSPLQELDPGRLAAHLRDAAAAERAVWIAVVDATGSPRRLRLRPDRIEGGRVYGAVDAGPGRSFSLHRISAVGPAE
;
A
#
# COMPACT_ATOMS: atom_id res chain seq x y z
N HIS A 1 31.24 65.81 15.44
CA HIS A 1 31.69 64.70 16.31
C HIS A 1 30.67 63.57 16.16
N SER A 2 31.11 62.46 15.56
CA SER A 2 30.58 61.07 15.54
C SER A 2 29.10 60.73 15.23
N LEU A 3 28.92 59.96 14.14
CA LEU A 3 27.89 58.89 13.98
C LEU A 3 28.32 57.66 14.81
N PRO A 4 27.42 56.75 15.30
CA PRO A 4 26.85 55.64 14.50
C PRO A 4 25.40 55.26 14.96
N GLY A 5 24.65 54.28 14.43
CA GLY A 5 25.02 53.15 13.61
C GLY A 5 23.79 52.46 12.98
N ALA A 6 24.08 51.79 11.88
CA ALA A 6 23.19 50.92 11.14
C ALA A 6 23.00 49.58 11.87
N GLY A 7 21.76 49.08 11.87
CA GLY A 7 21.44 47.70 12.22
C GLY A 7 20.53 47.10 11.15
N ARG A 8 21.12 46.68 10.01
CA ARG A 8 20.41 45.86 9.03
C ARG A 8 20.16 44.49 9.65
N ALA A 9 18.90 44.16 9.92
CA ALA A 9 18.47 42.82 10.31
C ALA A 9 18.88 41.82 9.21
N GLY A 10 19.85 40.97 9.54
CA GLY A 10 20.32 39.92 8.66
C GLY A 10 19.19 38.93 8.37
N ALA A 11 18.92 38.73 7.08
CA ALA A 11 18.14 37.59 6.62
C ALA A 11 18.84 36.30 7.09
N SER A 12 18.17 35.52 7.93
CA SER A 12 18.66 34.20 8.34
C SER A 12 18.76 33.33 7.09
N ARG A 13 20.00 33.02 6.69
CA ARG A 13 20.30 32.06 5.63
C ARG A 13 19.93 30.66 6.15
N PRO A 14 19.08 29.89 5.47
CA PRO A 14 18.83 28.50 5.88
C PRO A 14 20.14 27.73 5.78
N ALA A 15 20.47 26.98 6.84
CA ALA A 15 21.66 26.14 6.90
C ALA A 15 21.70 25.15 5.73
N PRO A 16 22.88 24.82 5.17
CA PRO A 16 22.98 23.78 4.16
C PRO A 16 22.51 22.46 4.75
N GLN A 17 21.48 21.86 4.13
CA GLN A 17 21.08 20.49 4.41
C GLN A 17 22.29 19.61 4.10
N ALA A 18 22.92 19.04 5.13
CA ALA A 18 24.05 18.16 4.97
C ALA A 18 23.66 17.00 4.04
N ASP A 19 24.51 16.71 3.05
CA ASP A 19 24.33 15.54 2.19
C ASP A 19 24.18 14.30 3.09
N PRO A 20 23.14 13.47 2.86
CA PRO A 20 22.94 12.28 3.66
C PRO A 20 24.16 11.37 3.52
N PRO A 21 24.60 10.69 4.60
CA PRO A 21 25.71 9.77 4.50
C PRO A 21 25.44 8.75 3.39
N LEU A 22 26.47 8.39 2.61
CA LEU A 22 26.35 7.49 1.46
C LEU A 22 25.55 6.22 1.79
N SER A 23 25.72 5.66 3.00
CA SER A 23 24.95 4.50 3.47
C SER A 23 23.43 4.76 3.50
N ALA A 24 22.97 5.93 3.95
CA ALA A 24 21.56 6.28 3.94
C ALA A 24 21.01 6.45 2.51
N ALA A 25 21.83 6.96 1.59
CA ALA A 25 21.48 7.05 0.17
C ALA A 25 21.34 5.65 -0.46
N VAL A 26 22.29 4.74 -0.18
CA VAL A 26 22.25 3.35 -0.65
C VAL A 26 21.05 2.58 -0.05
N HIS A 27 20.74 2.79 1.23
CA HIS A 27 19.55 2.19 1.84
C HIS A 27 18.25 2.63 1.16
N ARG A 28 18.10 3.93 0.87
CA ARG A 28 16.93 4.44 0.13
C ARG A 28 16.88 3.92 -1.30
N LEU A 29 18.03 3.77 -1.97
CA LEU A 29 18.09 3.20 -3.31
C LEU A 29 17.63 1.74 -3.30
N ARG A 30 18.14 0.92 -2.36
CA ARG A 30 17.73 -0.50 -2.22
C ARG A 30 16.25 -0.66 -1.92
N ASP A 31 15.73 0.12 -0.96
CA ASP A 31 14.30 0.14 -0.65
C ASP A 31 13.46 0.58 -1.86
N GLY A 32 13.95 1.54 -2.65
CA GLY A 32 13.35 1.94 -3.92
C GLY A 32 13.35 0.81 -4.97
N GLU A 33 14.48 0.11 -5.15
CA GLU A 33 14.60 -1.03 -6.07
C GLU A 33 13.68 -2.19 -5.68
N GLU A 34 13.58 -2.51 -4.39
CA GLU A 34 12.67 -3.53 -3.86
C GLU A 34 11.19 -3.17 -4.09
N ARG A 35 10.83 -1.89 -3.91
CA ARG A 35 9.48 -1.38 -4.22
C ARG A 35 9.17 -1.48 -5.70
N LEU A 36 10.10 -1.09 -6.57
CA LEU A 36 9.92 -1.17 -8.03
C LEU A 36 9.76 -2.61 -8.48
N ARG A 37 10.60 -3.52 -7.98
CA ARG A 37 10.51 -4.96 -8.29
C ARG A 37 9.19 -5.54 -7.80
N SER A 38 8.75 -5.18 -6.60
CA SER A 38 7.46 -5.60 -6.05
C SER A 38 6.28 -5.06 -6.86
N ALA A 39 6.34 -3.81 -7.31
CA ALA A 39 5.33 -3.19 -8.15
C ALA A 39 5.26 -3.83 -9.55
N GLU A 40 6.39 -4.24 -10.12
CA GLU A 40 6.44 -4.95 -11.40
C GLU A 40 5.85 -6.35 -11.31
N VAL A 41 6.21 -7.11 -10.26
CA VAL A 41 5.60 -8.42 -9.97
C VAL A 41 4.09 -8.27 -9.77
N HIS A 42 3.66 -7.29 -8.96
CA HIS A 42 2.26 -6.97 -8.76
C HIS A 42 1.56 -6.67 -10.09
N ARG A 43 2.11 -5.79 -10.94
CA ARG A 43 1.52 -5.46 -12.25
C ARG A 43 1.41 -6.68 -13.17
N ALA A 44 2.43 -7.54 -13.21
CA ALA A 44 2.42 -8.74 -14.04
C ALA A 44 1.43 -9.81 -13.56
N ASP A 45 1.15 -9.86 -12.26
CA ASP A 45 0.19 -10.74 -11.62
C ASP A 45 -1.26 -10.23 -11.85
N LEU A 46 -1.48 -8.92 -11.76
CA LEU A 46 -2.74 -8.27 -12.16
C LEU A 46 -3.15 -8.61 -13.61
N ALA A 47 -2.19 -8.66 -14.52
CA ALA A 47 -2.41 -9.00 -15.93
C ALA A 47 -2.76 -10.48 -16.15
N ARG A 48 -2.32 -11.37 -15.25
CA ARG A 48 -2.51 -12.82 -15.37
C ARG A 48 -3.74 -13.34 -14.64
N SER A 49 -4.22 -12.63 -13.63
CA SER A 49 -5.36 -13.06 -12.83
C SER A 49 -6.60 -12.21 -13.13
N PRO A 50 -7.60 -12.72 -13.88
CA PRO A 50 -8.86 -12.01 -14.05
C PRO A 50 -9.64 -12.03 -12.72
N LEU A 51 -10.12 -10.87 -12.28
CA LEU A 51 -11.04 -10.80 -11.16
C LEU A 51 -12.42 -11.28 -11.59
N GLN A 52 -13.04 -12.09 -10.77
CA GLN A 52 -14.42 -12.53 -10.93
C GLN A 52 -15.32 -11.74 -9.98
N GLU A 53 -16.36 -11.12 -10.52
CA GLU A 53 -17.45 -10.58 -9.72
C GLU A 53 -18.25 -11.77 -9.15
N LEU A 54 -18.35 -11.82 -7.83
CA LEU A 54 -19.08 -12.86 -7.11
C LEU A 54 -20.19 -12.23 -6.29
N ASP A 55 -21.30 -12.96 -6.13
CA ASP A 55 -22.28 -12.57 -5.12
C ASP A 55 -21.64 -12.58 -3.71
N PRO A 56 -22.18 -11.81 -2.74
CA PRO A 56 -21.57 -11.64 -1.43
C PRO A 56 -21.34 -12.95 -0.66
N GLY A 57 -22.20 -13.95 -0.87
CA GLY A 57 -22.09 -15.26 -0.23
C GLY A 57 -20.90 -16.05 -0.77
N ARG A 58 -20.78 -16.14 -2.10
CA ARG A 58 -19.66 -16.80 -2.78
C ARG A 58 -18.34 -16.10 -2.52
N LEU A 59 -18.34 -14.76 -2.52
CA LEU A 59 -17.17 -13.97 -2.18
C LEU A 59 -16.67 -14.28 -0.75
N ALA A 60 -17.58 -14.30 0.22
CA ALA A 60 -17.23 -14.62 1.60
C ALA A 60 -16.72 -16.07 1.73
N ALA A 61 -17.31 -17.03 1.02
CA ALA A 61 -16.83 -18.42 1.01
C ALA A 61 -15.41 -18.51 0.44
N HIS A 62 -15.14 -17.86 -0.70
CA HIS A 62 -13.84 -17.85 -1.34
C HIS A 62 -12.75 -17.23 -0.44
N LEU A 63 -13.06 -16.12 0.24
CA LEU A 63 -12.12 -15.49 1.16
C LEU A 63 -11.86 -16.34 2.42
N ARG A 64 -12.85 -17.12 2.89
CA ARG A 64 -12.65 -18.06 4.02
C ARG A 64 -11.74 -19.21 3.62
N ASP A 65 -11.94 -19.76 2.43
CA ASP A 65 -11.09 -20.81 1.87
C ASP A 65 -9.65 -20.32 1.71
N ALA A 66 -9.46 -19.12 1.15
CA ALA A 66 -8.15 -18.49 1.06
C ALA A 66 -7.49 -18.25 2.43
N ALA A 67 -8.27 -17.88 3.46
CA ALA A 67 -7.76 -17.71 4.82
C ALA A 67 -7.32 -19.05 5.43
N ALA A 68 -8.14 -20.10 5.27
CA ALA A 68 -7.82 -21.45 5.75
C ALA A 68 -6.59 -22.03 5.06
N ALA A 69 -6.37 -21.70 3.79
CA ALA A 69 -5.22 -22.13 3.01
C ALA A 69 -4.00 -21.20 3.15
N GLU A 70 -4.10 -20.11 3.92
CA GLU A 70 -3.08 -19.05 4.03
C GLU A 70 -2.63 -18.46 2.68
N ARG A 71 -3.53 -18.45 1.70
CA ARG A 71 -3.24 -18.05 0.31
C ARG A 71 -3.56 -16.58 0.07
N ALA A 72 -2.69 -15.92 -0.69
CA ALA A 72 -2.97 -14.58 -1.18
C ALA A 72 -4.00 -14.61 -2.33
N VAL A 73 -4.86 -13.60 -2.36
CA VAL A 73 -5.87 -13.39 -3.40
C VAL A 73 -5.90 -11.93 -3.83
N TRP A 74 -6.24 -11.67 -5.08
CA TRP A 74 -6.57 -10.34 -5.55
C TRP A 74 -7.98 -9.98 -5.16
N ILE A 75 -8.17 -8.76 -4.67
CA ILE A 75 -9.49 -8.18 -4.43
C ILE A 75 -9.61 -6.85 -5.15
N ALA A 76 -10.77 -6.56 -5.73
CA ALA A 76 -11.17 -5.19 -6.06
C ALA A 76 -11.99 -4.62 -4.91
N VAL A 77 -11.48 -3.56 -4.28
CA VAL A 77 -12.14 -2.84 -3.20
C VAL A 77 -12.58 -1.47 -3.70
N VAL A 78 -13.86 -1.15 -3.56
CA VAL A 78 -14.38 0.18 -3.82
C VAL A 78 -14.03 1.08 -2.64
N ASP A 79 -13.18 2.08 -2.86
CA ASP A 79 -12.79 3.05 -1.84
C ASP A 79 -13.91 4.07 -1.54
N ALA A 80 -13.70 5.00 -0.60
CA ALA A 80 -14.78 5.87 -0.12
C ALA A 80 -15.23 6.88 -1.20
N THR A 81 -14.43 7.04 -2.25
CA THR A 81 -14.70 7.89 -3.41
C THR A 81 -15.44 7.14 -4.51
N GLY A 82 -15.73 5.84 -4.33
CA GLY A 82 -16.30 4.99 -5.36
C GLY A 82 -15.26 4.44 -6.35
N SER A 83 -13.98 4.77 -6.18
CA SER A 83 -12.92 4.29 -7.06
C SER A 83 -12.54 2.85 -6.71
N PRO A 84 -12.66 1.88 -7.63
CA PRO A 84 -12.19 0.53 -7.39
C PRO A 84 -10.66 0.52 -7.37
N ARG A 85 -10.10 -0.05 -6.29
CA ARG A 85 -8.67 -0.30 -6.12
C ARG A 85 -8.43 -1.79 -6.05
N ARG A 86 -7.46 -2.28 -6.81
CA ARG A 86 -7.07 -3.68 -6.79
C ARG A 86 -5.91 -3.88 -5.82
N LEU A 87 -6.01 -4.88 -4.94
CA LEU A 87 -5.07 -5.13 -3.85
C LEU A 87 -4.78 -6.62 -3.71
N ARG A 88 -3.55 -6.98 -3.34
CA ARG A 88 -3.21 -8.37 -2.98
C ARG A 88 -3.45 -8.57 -1.50
N LEU A 89 -4.50 -9.29 -1.15
CA LEU A 89 -4.87 -9.59 0.24
C LEU A 89 -4.42 -11.01 0.60
N ARG A 90 -3.71 -11.16 1.72
CA ARG A 90 -3.54 -12.44 2.41
C ARG A 90 -4.47 -12.47 3.62
N PRO A 91 -5.69 -13.05 3.51
CA PRO A 91 -6.66 -13.05 4.59
C PRO A 91 -6.20 -13.96 5.73
N ASP A 92 -6.49 -13.52 6.95
CA ASP A 92 -6.25 -14.23 8.22
C ASP A 92 -7.57 -14.78 8.76
N ARG A 93 -8.61 -13.94 8.78
CA ARG A 93 -9.94 -14.30 9.28
C ARG A 93 -11.04 -13.44 8.69
N ILE A 94 -12.27 -13.93 8.80
CA ILE A 94 -13.48 -13.21 8.43
C ILE A 94 -14.44 -13.21 9.60
N GLU A 95 -14.83 -12.02 10.03
CA GLU A 95 -15.67 -11.82 11.22
C GLU A 95 -16.57 -10.59 11.02
N GLY A 96 -17.84 -10.69 11.41
CA GLY A 96 -18.76 -9.55 11.39
C GLY A 96 -18.92 -8.87 10.01
N GLY A 97 -18.81 -9.63 8.91
CA GLY A 97 -18.87 -9.08 7.55
C GLY A 97 -17.62 -8.32 7.12
N ARG A 98 -16.50 -8.51 7.82
CA ARG A 98 -15.19 -7.94 7.50
C ARG A 98 -14.17 -9.04 7.28
N VAL A 99 -13.26 -8.82 6.33
CA VAL A 99 -12.06 -9.63 6.15
C VAL A 99 -10.88 -8.90 6.75
N TYR A 100 -10.04 -9.63 7.49
CA TYR A 100 -8.82 -9.14 8.11
C TYR A 100 -7.64 -9.83 7.44
N GLY A 101 -6.56 -9.11 7.13
CA GLY A 101 -5.39 -9.70 6.49
C GLY A 101 -4.33 -8.68 6.11
N ALA A 102 -3.18 -9.18 5.66
CA ALA A 102 -2.08 -8.34 5.16
C ALA A 102 -2.30 -7.94 3.69
N VAL A 103 -1.87 -6.74 3.31
CA VAL A 103 -2.03 -6.21 1.95
C VAL A 103 -0.69 -5.86 1.35
N ASP A 104 -0.37 -6.37 0.16
CA ASP A 104 0.84 -6.00 -0.62
C ASP A 104 2.14 -5.94 0.24
N ALA A 105 2.33 -6.96 1.09
CA ALA A 105 3.42 -7.08 2.08
C ALA A 105 3.47 -6.00 3.20
N GLY A 106 2.45 -5.16 3.30
CA GLY A 106 2.26 -4.16 4.34
C GLY A 106 1.51 -4.67 5.59
N PRO A 107 1.23 -3.76 6.55
CA PRO A 107 0.57 -4.10 7.81
C PRO A 107 -0.85 -4.62 7.61
N GLY A 108 -1.34 -5.38 8.60
CA GLY A 108 -2.70 -5.91 8.62
C GLY A 108 -3.76 -4.81 8.47
N ARG A 109 -4.71 -5.03 7.55
CA ARG A 109 -5.87 -4.18 7.30
C ARG A 109 -7.15 -4.99 7.37
N SER A 110 -8.26 -4.28 7.59
CA SER A 110 -9.60 -4.85 7.51
C SER A 110 -10.41 -4.19 6.40
N PHE A 111 -11.17 -4.99 5.65
CA PHE A 111 -12.08 -4.52 4.61
C PHE A 111 -13.49 -5.04 4.86
N SER A 112 -14.50 -4.19 4.64
CA SER A 112 -15.89 -4.66 4.66
C SER A 112 -16.15 -5.50 3.41
N LEU A 113 -16.78 -6.67 3.56
CA LEU A 113 -17.07 -7.57 2.43
C LEU A 113 -17.93 -6.91 1.35
N HIS A 114 -18.90 -6.08 1.74
CA HIS A 114 -19.76 -5.34 0.80
C HIS A 114 -19.00 -4.31 -0.07
N ARG A 115 -17.75 -3.98 0.28
CA ARG A 115 -16.90 -3.08 -0.52
C ARG A 115 -16.00 -3.84 -1.48
N ILE A 116 -15.91 -5.15 -1.35
CA ILE A 116 -15.15 -5.99 -2.25
C ILE A 116 -16.11 -6.37 -3.39
N SER A 117 -15.81 -5.91 -4.60
CA SER A 117 -16.66 -6.13 -5.77
C SER A 117 -16.25 -7.36 -6.57
N ALA A 118 -14.98 -7.75 -6.51
CA ALA A 118 -14.47 -8.90 -7.25
C ALA A 118 -13.25 -9.52 -6.56
N VAL A 119 -13.01 -10.81 -6.82
CA VAL A 119 -11.89 -11.57 -6.25
C VAL A 119 -11.26 -12.49 -7.31
N GLY A 120 -9.98 -12.79 -7.17
CA GLY A 120 -9.25 -13.71 -8.05
C GLY A 120 -8.00 -14.28 -7.38
N PRO A 121 -7.43 -15.36 -7.90
CA PRO A 121 -6.24 -15.99 -7.32
C PRO A 121 -4.98 -15.14 -7.53
N ALA A 122 -4.08 -15.05 -6.53
CA ALA A 122 -2.78 -14.36 -6.67
C ALA A 122 -1.63 -15.39 -6.68
N GLU A 123 -1.59 -16.16 -7.77
CA GLU A 123 -0.67 -17.29 -8.04
C GLU A 123 0.62 -16.87 -8.74
#